data_AF-A0A4Y2CRM6-F1
#
_entry.id   AF-A0A4Y2CRM6-F1
#
_cell.length_a   1.000
_cell.length_b   1.000
_cell.length_c   1.000
_cell.angle_alpha   90.00
_cell.angle_beta   90.00
_cell.angle_gamma   90.00
#
_symmetry.space_group_name_H-M   'P 1'
#
loop_
_entity.id
_entity.type
_entity.pdbx_description
1 polymer ?
#
loop_
_entity_poly.entity_id
_entity_poly.type
_entity_poly.pdbx_seq_one_letter_code
_entity_poly.pdbx_strand_id
1 'polypeptide(L)'
;MLPFTIREKADIRFIYGTANGSEAQRLYGKRFPNRRLPDRKSFERLHRQLCETGSSFASRSDVGRAKTDGALVVEEAILDMVADQPSTSTRAVAKQLHVSHSTTW
;
A
#
# COMPACT_ATOMS: atom_id res chain seq x y z
N MET A 1 -2.22 -3.53 7.08
CA MET A 1 -2.08 -4.86 6.44
C MET A 1 -2.59 -5.92 7.41
N LEU A 2 -3.29 -6.97 6.96
CA LEU A 2 -3.68 -8.05 7.88
C LEU A 2 -2.43 -8.90 8.23
N PRO A 3 -2.16 -9.17 9.52
CA PRO A 3 -0.90 -9.78 9.98
C PRO A 3 -0.88 -11.30 9.77
N PHE A 4 -1.33 -11.79 8.62
CA PHE A 4 -1.33 -13.21 8.25
C PHE A 4 -0.30 -13.46 7.15
N THR A 5 0.33 -14.64 7.19
CA THR A 5 1.20 -15.11 6.12
C THR A 5 0.41 -15.27 4.81
N ILE A 6 1.11 -15.32 3.67
CA ILE A 6 0.48 -15.53 2.36
C ILE A 6 -0.33 -16.83 2.35
N ARG A 7 0.24 -17.90 2.91
CA ARG A 7 -0.42 -19.19 3.05
C ARG A 7 -1.70 -19.10 3.88
N GLU A 8 -1.65 -18.43 5.02
CA GLU A 8 -2.84 -18.22 5.84
C GLU A 8 -3.89 -17.37 5.10
N LYS A 9 -3.51 -16.31 4.39
CA LYS A 9 -4.46 -15.51 3.60
C LYS A 9 -5.15 -16.35 2.52
N ALA A 10 -4.42 -17.24 1.85
CA ALA A 10 -4.99 -18.16 0.87
C ALA A 10 -5.97 -19.15 1.53
N ASP A 11 -5.59 -19.76 2.65
CA ASP A 11 -6.45 -20.68 3.39
C ASP A 11 -7.72 -19.97 3.93
N ILE A 12 -7.60 -18.72 4.39
CA ILE A 12 -8.73 -17.90 4.83
C ILE A 12 -9.68 -17.62 3.65
N ARG A 13 -9.16 -17.24 2.48
CA ARG A 13 -9.96 -17.01 1.27
C ARG A 13 -10.63 -18.29 0.80
N PHE A 14 -9.92 -19.41 0.85
CA PHE A 14 -10.46 -20.72 0.50
C PHE A 14 -11.67 -21.07 1.36
N ILE A 15 -11.58 -20.88 2.69
CA ILE A 15 -12.70 -21.12 3.61
C ILE A 15 -13.85 -20.13 3.39
N TYR A 16 -13.55 -18.85 3.14
CA TYR A 16 -14.60 -17.87 2.84
C TYR A 16 -15.39 -18.20 1.56
N GLY A 17 -14.78 -18.92 0.61
CA GLY A 17 -15.48 -19.40 -0.58
C GLY A 17 -16.51 -20.49 -0.28
N THR A 18 -16.44 -21.14 0.88
CA THR A 18 -17.34 -22.23 1.29
C THR A 18 -18.43 -21.80 2.26
N ALA A 19 -18.17 -20.77 3.07
CA ALA A 19 -19.12 -20.19 4.00
C ALA A 19 -18.75 -18.73 4.27
N ASN A 20 -19.71 -17.93 4.70
CA ASN A 20 -19.49 -16.53 5.05
C ASN A 20 -19.62 -16.31 6.57
N GLY A 21 -19.32 -15.09 7.02
CA GLY A 21 -19.62 -14.65 8.38
C GLY A 21 -18.98 -15.51 9.49
N SER A 22 -19.77 -15.78 10.54
CA SER A 22 -19.36 -16.58 11.70
C SER A 22 -19.12 -18.05 11.35
N GLU A 23 -19.77 -18.57 10.32
CA GLU A 23 -19.60 -19.95 9.88
C GLU A 23 -18.21 -20.17 9.27
N ALA A 24 -17.74 -19.23 8.45
CA ALA A 24 -16.39 -19.25 7.89
C ALA A 24 -15.33 -19.32 9.00
N GLN A 25 -15.50 -18.49 10.03
CA GLN A 25 -14.61 -18.46 11.19
C GLN A 25 -14.62 -19.81 11.94
N ARG A 26 -15.81 -20.36 12.20
CA ARG A 26 -15.96 -21.67 12.86
C ARG A 26 -15.30 -22.78 12.05
N LEU A 27 -15.51 -22.82 10.73
CA LEU A 27 -14.91 -23.81 9.84
C LEU A 27 -13.39 -23.67 9.79
N TYR A 28 -12.88 -22.45 9.76
CA TYR A 28 -11.44 -22.20 9.78
C TYR A 28 -10.80 -22.73 11.06
N GLY A 29 -11.40 -22.45 12.24
CA GLY A 29 -10.91 -22.96 13.52
C GLY A 29 -10.94 -24.48 13.62
N LYS A 30 -11.98 -25.12 13.08
CA LYS A 30 -12.06 -26.59 13.01
C LYS A 30 -10.99 -27.19 12.10
N ARG A 31 -10.72 -26.57 10.95
CA ARG A 31 -9.78 -27.08 9.95
C ARG A 31 -8.32 -26.82 10.32
N PHE A 32 -8.05 -25.73 11.03
CA PHE A 32 -6.71 -25.31 11.43
C PHE A 32 -6.63 -25.02 12.94
N PRO A 33 -6.73 -26.06 13.79
CA PRO A 33 -6.87 -25.90 15.24
C PRO A 33 -5.66 -25.23 15.91
N ASN A 34 -4.46 -25.38 15.33
CA ASN A 34 -3.21 -24.83 15.87
C ASN A 34 -2.84 -23.46 15.29
N ARG A 35 -3.75 -22.80 14.57
CA ARG A 35 -3.50 -21.48 13.96
C ARG A 35 -4.30 -20.38 14.64
N ARG A 36 -3.84 -19.15 14.47
CA ARG A 36 -4.59 -17.97 14.93
C ARG A 36 -5.93 -17.90 14.19
N LEU A 37 -7.01 -17.84 14.95
CA LEU A 37 -8.35 -17.66 14.42
C LEU A 37 -8.52 -16.23 13.88
N PRO A 38 -8.83 -16.04 12.59
CA PRO A 38 -9.12 -14.72 12.05
C PRO A 38 -10.49 -14.23 12.52
N ASP A 39 -10.61 -12.93 12.76
CA ASP A 39 -11.91 -12.28 12.96
C ASP A 39 -12.75 -12.36 11.66
N ARG A 40 -14.09 -12.40 11.79
CA ARG A 40 -15.03 -12.39 10.66
C ARG A 40 -14.72 -11.32 9.63
N LYS A 41 -14.40 -10.09 10.08
CA LYS A 41 -14.05 -8.97 9.19
C LYS A 41 -12.79 -9.22 8.37
N SER A 42 -11.88 -10.08 8.85
CA SER A 42 -10.65 -10.42 8.12
C SER A 42 -10.96 -11.24 6.87
N PHE A 43 -11.93 -12.15 6.93
CA PHE A 43 -12.38 -12.92 5.76
C PHE A 43 -12.98 -12.00 4.69
N GLU A 44 -13.91 -11.13 5.08
CA GLU A 44 -14.56 -10.16 4.18
C GLU A 44 -13.54 -9.19 3.57
N ARG A 45 -12.63 -8.66 4.39
CA ARG A 45 -11.58 -7.73 3.93
C ARG A 45 -10.63 -8.38 2.93
N LEU A 46 -10.18 -9.61 3.19
CA LEU A 46 -9.34 -10.35 2.24
C LEU A 46 -10.09 -10.64 0.96
N HIS A 47 -11.38 -10.97 1.06
CA HIS A 47 -12.19 -11.22 -0.11
C HIS A 47 -12.28 -9.99 -0.99
N ARG A 48 -12.70 -8.87 -0.39
CA ARG A 48 -12.86 -7.58 -1.06
C ARG A 48 -11.55 -7.08 -1.67
N GLN A 49 -10.45 -7.12 -0.92
CA GLN A 49 -9.15 -6.64 -1.41
C GLN A 49 -8.68 -7.40 -2.67
N LEU A 50 -8.90 -8.71 -2.71
CA LEU A 50 -8.61 -9.52 -3.91
C LEU A 50 -9.49 -9.15 -5.09
N CYS A 51 -10.78 -8.86 -4.87
CA CYS A 51 -11.70 -8.47 -5.95
C CYS A 51 -11.40 -7.06 -6.47
N GLU A 52 -11.02 -6.12 -5.59
CA GLU A 52 -10.77 -4.73 -5.94
C GLU A 52 -9.40 -4.50 -6.58
N THR A 53 -8.35 -5.17 -6.07
CA THR A 53 -6.96 -4.87 -6.45
C THR A 53 -6.27 -6.05 -7.12
N GLY A 54 -6.92 -7.22 -7.20
CA GLY A 54 -6.28 -8.47 -7.68
C GLY A 54 -5.17 -9.00 -6.78
N SER A 55 -4.87 -8.30 -5.68
CA SER A 55 -3.68 -8.50 -4.86
C SER A 55 -4.03 -8.49 -3.38
N SER A 56 -3.79 -9.62 -2.70
CA SER A 56 -3.75 -9.70 -1.24
C SER A 56 -2.49 -9.04 -0.62
N PHE A 57 -1.65 -8.44 -1.47
CA PHE A 57 -0.30 -7.96 -1.18
C PHE A 57 -0.16 -6.44 -1.16
N ALA A 58 -1.21 -5.66 -1.37
CA ALA A 58 -1.12 -4.20 -1.37
C ALA A 58 -0.70 -3.68 0.02
N SER A 59 0.61 -3.65 0.22
CA SER A 59 1.34 -2.82 1.15
C SER A 59 1.02 -1.40 0.74
N ARG A 60 0.08 -0.76 1.44
CA ARG A 60 -0.10 0.70 1.33
C ARG A 60 1.16 1.47 1.77
N SER A 61 2.20 0.77 2.25
CA SER A 61 3.50 1.34 2.57
C SER A 61 4.32 1.71 1.33
N ASP A 62 4.08 1.09 0.16
CA ASP A 62 4.75 1.50 -1.11
C ASP A 62 3.99 2.60 -1.86
N VAL A 63 2.72 2.82 -1.49
CA VAL A 63 1.97 3.97 -1.98
C VAL A 63 2.27 5.10 -1.03
N GLY A 64 3.38 5.79 -1.25
CA GLY A 64 3.68 7.06 -0.60
C GLY A 64 2.46 8.01 -0.69
N ARG A 65 2.48 9.10 0.07
CA ARG A 65 1.44 10.13 -0.02
C ARG A 65 1.26 10.49 -1.51
N ALA A 66 0.03 10.39 -2.01
CA ALA A 66 -0.29 10.78 -3.37
C ALA A 66 0.24 12.20 -3.59
N LYS A 67 1.19 12.36 -4.52
CA LYS A 67 1.72 13.67 -4.89
C LYS A 67 0.55 14.46 -5.47
N THR A 68 0.35 15.68 -5.00
CA THR A 68 -0.62 16.60 -5.60
C THR A 68 -0.07 17.04 -6.96
N ASP A 69 -0.92 17.46 -7.89
CA ASP A 69 -0.49 17.93 -9.22
C ASP A 69 0.60 19.01 -9.12
N GLY A 70 0.47 19.93 -8.15
CA GLY A 70 1.50 20.94 -7.88
C GLY A 70 2.86 20.39 -7.42
N ALA A 71 2.92 19.21 -6.81
CA ALA A 71 4.18 18.58 -6.43
C ALA A 71 4.88 17.96 -7.65
N LEU A 72 4.12 17.43 -8.62
CA LEU A 72 4.68 16.92 -9.88
C LEU A 72 5.26 18.06 -10.72
N VAL A 73 4.55 19.19 -10.82
CA VAL A 73 5.02 20.39 -11.54
C VAL A 73 6.33 20.93 -10.93
N VAL A 74 6.42 20.94 -9.59
CA VAL A 74 7.65 21.36 -8.90
C VAL A 74 8.80 20.39 -9.17
N GLU A 75 8.55 19.08 -9.16
CA GLU A 75 9.59 18.08 -9.47
C GLU A 75 10.09 18.20 -10.91
N GLU A 76 9.21 18.39 -11.88
CA GLU A 76 9.57 18.60 -13.28
C GLU A 76 10.43 19.86 -13.44
N ALA A 77 10.03 20.98 -12.81
CA ALA A 77 10.82 22.21 -12.82
C ALA A 77 12.20 22.06 -12.17
N ILE A 78 12.33 21.23 -11.11
CA ILE A 78 13.62 20.89 -10.51
C ILE A 78 14.49 20.11 -11.51
N LEU A 79 13.91 19.13 -12.20
CA LEU A 79 14.62 18.31 -13.18
C LEU A 79 15.10 19.13 -14.37
N ASP A 80 14.26 20.02 -14.90
CA ASP A 80 14.61 20.91 -16.01
C ASP A 80 15.78 21.83 -15.64
N MET A 81 15.74 22.45 -14.46
CA MET A 81 16.81 23.34 -14.01
C MET A 81 18.15 22.62 -13.79
N VAL A 82 18.11 21.39 -13.28
CA VAL A 82 19.32 20.57 -13.10
C VAL A 82 19.85 20.07 -14.44
N ALA A 83 18.97 19.76 -15.39
CA ALA A 83 19.36 19.38 -16.74
C ALA A 83 20.02 20.56 -17.49
N ASP A 84 19.46 21.77 -17.37
CA ASP A 84 20.00 22.98 -18.00
C ASP A 84 21.32 23.42 -17.39
N GLN A 85 21.46 23.37 -16.06
CA GLN A 85 22.69 23.75 -15.36
C GLN A 85 23.06 22.72 -14.27
N PRO A 86 23.79 21.65 -14.64
CA PRO A 86 24.14 20.56 -13.71
C PRO A 86 25.01 20.97 -12.52
N SER A 87 25.72 22.09 -12.62
CA SER A 87 26.55 22.63 -11.53
C SER A 87 25.75 23.43 -10.49
N THR A 88 24.44 23.57 -10.66
CA THR A 88 23.58 24.32 -9.73
C THR A 88 23.41 23.55 -8.41
N SER A 89 23.55 24.25 -7.28
CA SER A 89 23.30 23.65 -5.98
C SER A 89 21.81 23.44 -5.72
N THR A 90 21.44 22.39 -4.99
CA THR A 90 20.05 22.13 -4.56
C THR A 90 19.43 23.30 -3.80
N ARG A 91 20.24 24.11 -3.11
CA ARG A 91 19.79 25.33 -2.39
C ARG A 91 19.44 26.46 -3.35
N ALA A 92 20.21 26.61 -4.42
CA ALA A 92 19.93 27.61 -5.46
C ALA A 92 18.64 27.27 -6.21
N VAL A 93 18.44 25.98 -6.52
CA VAL A 93 17.21 25.47 -7.14
C VAL A 93 16.00 25.74 -6.25
N ALA A 94 16.07 25.37 -4.97
CA ALA A 94 14.99 25.63 -4.00
C ALA A 94 14.63 27.12 -3.88
N LYS A 95 15.65 27.99 -3.89
CA LYS A 95 15.46 29.44 -3.84
C LYS A 95 14.76 29.99 -5.09
N GLN A 96 15.11 29.50 -6.28
CA GLN A 96 14.49 29.92 -7.54
C GLN A 96 13.04 29.45 -7.66
N LEU A 97 12.74 28.23 -7.19
CA LEU A 97 11.39 27.66 -7.26
C LEU A 97 10.52 28.02 -6.04
N HIS A 98 11.04 28.80 -5.10
CA HIS A 98 10.34 29.18 -3.86
C HIS A 98 9.83 27.98 -3.04
N VAL A 99 10.60 26.89 -3.04
CA VAL A 99 10.29 25.66 -2.28
C VAL A 99 11.28 25.46 -1.14
N SER A 100 10.91 24.63 -0.16
CA SER A 100 11.85 24.23 0.88
C SER A 100 13.00 23.41 0.30
N HIS A 101 14.20 23.58 0.87
CA HIS A 101 15.39 22.79 0.46
C HIS A 101 15.16 21.28 0.54
N SER A 102 14.33 20.80 1.49
CA SER A 102 13.94 19.39 1.62
C SER A 102 13.06 18.86 0.48
N THR A 103 12.50 19.74 -0.36
CA THR A 103 11.72 19.33 -1.54
C THR A 103 12.65 19.06 -2.73
N THR A 104 13.85 19.62 -2.72
CA THR A 104 14.85 19.51 -3.80
C THR A 104 15.92 18.45 -3.53
N TRP A 105 16.07 18.00 -2.28
CA TRP A 105 17.01 16.95 -1.87
C TRP A 105 16.29 15.60 -1.76
#